data_AF-A0A1Y4WBP5-F1
#
_entry.id   AF-A0A1Y4WBP5-F1
#
_cell.length_a   1.000
_cell.length_b   1.000
_cell.length_c   1.000
_cell.angle_alpha   90.00
_cell.angle_beta   90.00
_cell.angle_gamma   90.00
#
_symmetry.space_group_name_H-M   'P 1'
#
loop_
_entity.id
_entity.type
_entity.pdbx_description
1 polymer ?
#
loop_
_entity_poly.entity_id
_entity_poly.type
_entity_poly.pdbx_seq_one_letter_code
_entity_poly.pdbx_strand_id
1 'polypeptide(L)'
;MTENQLRQKIVDTAEAWLGCKEGDGSHKKIIDVYNAHKPLARGYKVKYTDAWCSTYASAVAIKAGMTDIIPTECGCEKHIELFKKLGAWQENDTYTPKMGDYIFYNWDDGANYATTDLTASADHVGIVTKVSGNTFTVIEGNMSNAVGHRTMKVNGKYIRGFGTPDYAGKATETGGGTSEAGRPTIYTVKAGDNLSKIAAKYGTTVDALAEINAIQNKNLIRVGQVLMLQDTPRAAADKLEALSVINSPDYWAEAAEAGKVQYLDILMKKAAQTITKAGVRTDTPQEGVAALVAAGVINTPEYWLANYGTFPSLDLLLQALGGAVK
;
A
#
# COMPACT_ATOMS: atom_id res chain seq x y z
N MET A 1 -8.14 5.07 5.16
CA MET A 1 -7.62 4.20 4.07
C MET A 1 -6.10 4.22 4.17
N THR A 2 -5.43 3.08 4.05
CA THR A 2 -3.95 3.01 4.02
C THR A 2 -3.39 3.63 2.73
N GLU A 3 -2.10 3.95 2.69
CA GLU A 3 -1.44 4.44 1.47
C GLU A 3 -1.71 3.49 0.29
N ASN A 4 -1.54 2.18 0.50
CA ASN A 4 -1.78 1.17 -0.53
C ASN A 4 -3.24 1.13 -0.98
N GLN A 5 -4.21 1.31 -0.07
CA GLN A 5 -5.63 1.41 -0.43
C GLN A 5 -5.94 2.67 -1.23
N LEU A 6 -5.30 3.80 -0.93
CA LEU A 6 -5.47 5.04 -1.69
C LEU A 6 -4.87 4.92 -3.10
N ARG A 7 -3.68 4.32 -3.22
CA ARG A 7 -3.05 4.00 -4.51
C ARG A 7 -3.92 3.05 -5.32
N GLN A 8 -4.43 1.99 -4.70
CA GLN A 8 -5.32 1.03 -5.37
C GLN A 8 -6.62 1.71 -5.82
N LYS A 9 -7.21 2.60 -5.00
CA LYS A 9 -8.40 3.35 -5.37
C LYS A 9 -8.20 4.19 -6.64
N ILE A 10 -7.03 4.80 -6.82
CA ILE A 10 -6.69 5.54 -8.04
C ILE A 10 -6.64 4.60 -9.24
N VAL A 11 -5.98 3.45 -9.11
CA VAL A 11 -5.90 2.44 -10.16
C VAL A 11 -7.28 1.89 -10.51
N ASP A 12 -8.07 1.48 -9.53
CA ASP A 12 -9.43 0.96 -9.73
C ASP A 12 -10.32 1.98 -10.44
N THR A 13 -10.18 3.26 -10.08
CA THR A 13 -10.91 4.36 -10.73
C THR A 13 -10.49 4.53 -12.18
N ALA A 14 -9.21 4.39 -12.49
CA ALA A 14 -8.68 4.45 -13.85
C ALA A 14 -9.14 3.25 -14.70
N GLU A 15 -9.04 2.04 -14.14
CA GLU A 15 -9.42 0.76 -14.75
C GLU A 15 -10.92 0.69 -15.06
N ALA A 16 -11.77 1.34 -14.26
CA ALA A 16 -13.20 1.44 -14.52
C ALA A 16 -13.55 2.12 -15.87
N TRP A 17 -12.58 2.78 -16.50
CA TRP A 17 -12.73 3.39 -17.83
C TRP A 17 -11.93 2.69 -18.93
N LEU A 18 -11.29 1.56 -18.65
CA LEU A 18 -10.60 0.76 -19.67
C LEU A 18 -11.52 0.49 -20.88
N GLY A 19 -10.98 0.69 -22.08
CA GLY A 19 -11.71 0.51 -23.33
C GLY A 19 -12.62 1.67 -23.76
N CYS A 20 -12.81 2.71 -22.93
CA CYS A 20 -13.53 3.91 -23.36
C CYS A 20 -12.77 4.58 -24.52
N LYS A 21 -13.46 5.03 -25.57
CA LYS A 21 -12.83 5.51 -26.80
C LYS A 21 -13.63 6.58 -27.54
N GLU A 22 -12.99 7.19 -28.53
CA GLU A 22 -13.60 8.22 -29.37
C GLU A 22 -14.62 7.65 -30.35
N GLY A 23 -14.30 6.50 -30.96
CA GLY A 23 -15.11 5.91 -32.02
C GLY A 23 -16.54 5.54 -31.64
N ASP A 24 -16.81 5.28 -30.35
CA ASP A 24 -18.15 5.03 -29.82
C ASP A 24 -18.66 6.15 -28.89
N GLY A 25 -17.89 7.24 -28.75
CA GLY A 25 -18.23 8.37 -27.90
C GLY A 25 -18.15 8.10 -26.38
N SER A 26 -17.75 6.92 -25.93
CA SER A 26 -17.72 6.56 -24.50
C SER A 26 -16.69 7.37 -23.69
N HIS A 27 -15.65 7.94 -24.32
CA HIS A 27 -14.71 8.86 -23.68
C HIS A 27 -15.37 10.17 -23.19
N LYS A 28 -16.52 10.58 -23.77
CA LYS A 28 -17.18 11.86 -23.43
C LYS A 28 -17.52 11.95 -21.95
N LYS A 29 -17.92 10.84 -21.32
CA LYS A 29 -18.21 10.78 -19.87
C LYS A 29 -17.00 11.14 -19.00
N ILE A 30 -15.78 10.88 -19.48
CA ILE A 30 -14.53 11.20 -18.79
C ILE A 30 -14.28 12.72 -18.88
N ILE A 31 -14.46 13.29 -20.07
CA ILE A 31 -14.35 14.74 -20.30
C ILE A 31 -15.43 15.48 -19.50
N ASP A 32 -16.64 14.92 -19.37
CA ASP A 32 -17.72 15.49 -18.57
C ASP A 32 -17.37 15.52 -17.07
N VAL A 33 -16.76 14.45 -16.53
CA VAL A 33 -16.26 14.42 -15.14
C VAL A 33 -15.27 15.55 -14.89
N TYR A 34 -14.29 15.73 -15.79
CA TYR A 34 -13.33 16.83 -15.69
C TYR A 34 -14.02 18.20 -15.77
N ASN A 35 -14.87 18.42 -16.78
CA ASN A 35 -15.54 19.70 -17.00
C ASN A 35 -16.54 20.08 -15.90
N ALA A 36 -17.04 19.10 -15.14
CA ALA A 36 -17.91 19.31 -13.99
C ALA A 36 -17.15 19.77 -12.74
N HIS A 37 -15.86 19.44 -12.61
CA HIS A 37 -15.03 19.89 -11.49
C HIS A 37 -14.73 21.39 -11.58
N LYS A 38 -14.82 22.09 -10.44
CA LYS A 38 -14.65 23.55 -10.35
C LYS A 38 -13.62 23.92 -9.28
N PRO A 39 -12.81 24.97 -9.51
CA PRO A 39 -12.72 25.76 -10.76
C PRO A 39 -12.12 24.94 -11.92
N LEU A 40 -12.40 25.35 -13.16
CA LEU A 40 -11.76 24.73 -14.32
C LEU A 40 -10.28 25.11 -14.32
N ALA A 41 -9.37 24.13 -14.45
CA ALA A 41 -7.92 24.35 -14.33
C ALA A 41 -7.40 25.49 -15.22
N ARG A 42 -7.95 25.61 -16.44
CA ARG A 42 -7.59 26.64 -17.42
C ARG A 42 -8.64 27.73 -17.63
N GLY A 43 -9.71 27.74 -16.83
CA GLY A 43 -10.83 28.67 -16.99
C GLY A 43 -11.76 28.38 -18.18
N TYR A 44 -11.51 27.33 -18.96
CA TYR A 44 -12.36 26.89 -20.07
C TYR A 44 -12.66 25.38 -20.00
N LYS A 45 -13.73 24.96 -20.67
CA LYS A 45 -14.11 23.55 -20.80
C LYS A 45 -13.29 22.88 -21.91
N VAL A 46 -12.85 21.66 -21.66
CA VAL A 46 -12.24 20.78 -22.67
C VAL A 46 -13.35 20.31 -23.62
N LYS A 47 -13.13 20.37 -24.92
CA LYS A 47 -14.06 19.87 -25.95
C LYS A 47 -13.87 18.37 -26.14
N TYR A 48 -14.89 17.68 -26.63
CA TYR A 48 -14.80 16.24 -26.93
C TYR A 48 -13.83 15.89 -28.06
N THR A 49 -13.36 16.87 -28.81
CA THR A 49 -12.39 16.71 -29.91
C THR A 49 -10.97 17.06 -29.50
N ASP A 50 -10.77 17.59 -28.30
CA ASP A 50 -9.44 17.95 -27.81
C ASP A 50 -8.69 16.69 -27.34
N ALA A 51 -7.36 16.71 -27.40
CA ALA A 51 -6.54 15.67 -26.78
C ALA A 51 -6.87 15.57 -25.28
N TRP A 52 -7.01 14.35 -24.77
CA TRP A 52 -7.64 14.13 -23.46
C TRP A 52 -6.86 13.21 -22.52
N CYS A 53 -5.56 13.00 -22.74
CA CYS A 53 -4.70 12.22 -21.83
C CYS A 53 -4.60 12.85 -20.43
N SER A 54 -4.27 14.13 -20.34
CA SER A 54 -4.22 14.85 -19.05
C SER A 54 -5.60 15.09 -18.46
N THR A 55 -6.61 15.28 -19.32
CA THR A 55 -8.01 15.35 -18.92
C THR A 55 -8.47 14.03 -18.27
N TYR A 56 -8.08 12.89 -18.83
CA TYR A 56 -8.32 11.56 -18.25
C TYR A 56 -7.64 11.40 -16.89
N ALA A 57 -6.35 11.69 -16.82
CA ALA A 57 -5.57 11.62 -15.59
C ALA A 57 -6.21 12.46 -14.47
N SER A 58 -6.63 13.68 -14.80
CA SER A 58 -7.33 14.56 -13.87
C SER A 58 -8.73 14.05 -13.51
N ALA A 59 -9.49 13.51 -14.47
CA ALA A 59 -10.81 12.94 -14.22
C ALA A 59 -10.73 11.74 -13.25
N VAL A 60 -9.67 10.94 -13.33
CA VAL A 60 -9.39 9.85 -12.35
C VAL A 60 -9.21 10.44 -10.95
N ALA A 61 -8.34 11.43 -10.79
CA ALA A 61 -8.13 12.10 -9.50
C ALA A 61 -9.42 12.71 -8.92
N ILE A 62 -10.22 13.38 -9.77
CA ILE A 62 -11.52 13.95 -9.41
C ILE A 62 -12.48 12.85 -8.94
N LYS A 63 -12.62 11.77 -9.71
CA LYS A 63 -13.54 10.68 -9.41
C LYS A 63 -13.13 9.90 -8.16
N ALA A 64 -11.82 9.76 -7.93
CA ALA A 64 -11.27 9.14 -6.73
C ALA A 64 -11.35 10.05 -5.48
N GLY A 65 -11.62 11.34 -5.66
CA GLY A 65 -11.62 12.32 -4.57
C GLY A 65 -10.23 12.57 -3.98
N MET A 66 -9.21 12.65 -4.84
CA MET A 66 -7.79 12.81 -4.47
C MET A 66 -7.20 14.11 -5.00
N THR A 67 -8.03 15.11 -5.31
CA THR A 67 -7.61 16.36 -5.98
C THR A 67 -6.76 17.29 -5.10
N ASP A 68 -6.61 16.96 -3.83
CA ASP A 68 -5.80 17.69 -2.86
C ASP A 68 -4.32 17.25 -2.88
N ILE A 69 -4.04 16.00 -3.25
CA ILE A 69 -2.68 15.47 -3.45
C ILE A 69 -2.34 15.21 -4.92
N ILE A 70 -3.33 15.28 -5.81
CA ILE A 70 -3.17 15.12 -7.26
C ILE A 70 -3.76 16.37 -7.95
N PRO A 71 -2.96 17.18 -8.62
CA PRO A 71 -3.47 18.37 -9.30
C PRO A 71 -4.38 18.00 -10.47
N THR A 72 -5.24 18.93 -10.88
CA THR A 72 -6.11 18.77 -12.05
C THR A 72 -5.67 19.73 -13.15
N GLU A 73 -5.51 19.21 -14.37
CA GLU A 73 -5.04 19.95 -15.54
C GLU A 73 -5.35 19.19 -16.85
N CYS A 74 -5.55 19.91 -17.96
CA CYS A 74 -5.83 19.33 -19.28
C CYS A 74 -4.64 19.35 -20.27
N GLY A 75 -3.48 19.92 -19.90
CA GLY A 75 -2.25 19.84 -20.68
C GLY A 75 -1.06 19.30 -19.90
N CYS A 76 -0.29 18.37 -20.49
CA CYS A 76 0.78 17.63 -19.81
C CYS A 76 1.85 18.52 -19.15
N GLU A 77 2.40 19.50 -19.86
CA GLU A 77 3.46 20.34 -19.28
C GLU A 77 3.00 21.15 -18.06
N LYS A 78 1.80 21.74 -18.13
CA LYS A 78 1.24 22.45 -16.97
C LYS A 78 0.89 21.51 -15.83
N HIS A 79 0.56 20.27 -16.13
CA HIS A 79 0.30 19.25 -15.12
C HIS A 79 1.60 18.93 -14.36
N ILE A 80 2.73 18.79 -15.07
CA ILE A 80 4.07 18.64 -14.46
C ILE A 80 4.40 19.84 -13.57
N GLU A 81 4.20 21.07 -14.04
CA GLU A 81 4.44 22.27 -13.24
C GLU A 81 3.64 22.27 -11.92
N LEU A 82 2.42 21.74 -11.92
CA LEU A 82 1.60 21.62 -10.72
C LEU A 82 2.12 20.54 -9.77
N PHE A 83 2.55 19.38 -10.29
CA PHE A 83 3.23 18.37 -9.47
C PHE A 83 4.51 18.91 -8.85
N LYS A 84 5.30 19.69 -9.60
CA LYS A 84 6.50 20.40 -9.07
C LYS A 84 6.13 21.37 -7.95
N LYS A 85 5.06 22.15 -8.10
CA LYS A 85 4.57 23.07 -7.05
C LYS A 85 4.10 22.35 -5.79
N LEU A 86 3.57 21.13 -5.93
CA LEU A 86 3.20 20.27 -4.80
C LEU A 86 4.40 19.58 -4.14
N GLY A 87 5.61 19.72 -4.68
CA GLY A 87 6.78 18.97 -4.21
C GLY A 87 6.71 17.46 -4.53
N ALA A 88 5.82 17.07 -5.45
CA ALA A 88 5.47 15.69 -5.79
C ALA A 88 5.94 15.33 -7.21
N TRP A 89 7.14 15.77 -7.59
CA TRP A 89 7.71 15.55 -8.92
C TRP A 89 9.06 14.83 -8.85
N GLN A 90 9.19 13.76 -9.62
CA GLN A 90 10.41 12.99 -9.79
C GLN A 90 10.93 13.11 -11.23
N GLU A 91 11.98 13.89 -11.42
CA GLU A 91 12.71 14.09 -12.68
C GLU A 91 13.92 13.13 -12.72
N ASN A 92 13.67 11.82 -12.80
CA ASN A 92 14.72 10.80 -12.86
C ASN A 92 14.18 9.52 -13.52
N ASP A 93 14.76 9.12 -14.63
CA ASP A 93 14.29 7.96 -15.40
C ASP A 93 14.64 6.63 -14.74
N THR A 94 15.65 6.63 -13.87
CA THR A 94 16.05 5.47 -13.05
C THR A 94 15.16 5.26 -11.83
N TYR A 95 14.24 6.18 -11.54
CA TYR A 95 13.24 6.01 -10.50
C TYR A 95 12.35 4.80 -10.82
N THR A 96 12.25 3.86 -9.88
CA THR A 96 11.26 2.78 -9.94
C THR A 96 9.93 3.32 -9.44
N PRO A 97 8.91 3.48 -10.29
CA PRO A 97 7.65 4.05 -9.87
C PRO A 97 6.89 3.14 -8.91
N LYS A 98 5.89 3.72 -8.25
CA LYS A 98 4.91 2.99 -7.44
C LYS A 98 3.55 3.01 -8.13
N MET A 99 2.70 2.06 -7.75
CA MET A 99 1.30 2.05 -8.15
C MET A 99 0.63 3.38 -7.78
N GLY A 100 -0.15 3.96 -8.70
CA GLY A 100 -0.83 5.25 -8.53
C GLY A 100 0.05 6.47 -8.85
N ASP A 101 1.31 6.30 -9.21
CA ASP A 101 2.13 7.41 -9.73
C ASP A 101 1.71 7.78 -11.15
N TYR A 102 1.93 9.03 -11.54
CA TYR A 102 1.57 9.58 -12.85
C TYR A 102 2.82 9.68 -13.70
N ILE A 103 2.95 8.84 -14.71
CA ILE A 103 4.08 8.94 -15.65
C ILE A 103 3.77 9.97 -16.73
N PHE A 104 4.75 10.82 -17.03
CA PHE A 104 4.71 11.70 -18.18
C PHE A 104 5.71 11.24 -19.23
N TYR A 105 5.29 11.34 -20.48
CA TYR A 105 6.07 10.90 -21.63
C TYR A 105 6.52 12.09 -22.46
N ASN A 106 7.67 11.94 -23.10
CA ASN A 106 8.02 12.74 -24.27
C ASN A 106 8.54 11.79 -25.36
N TRP A 107 7.89 11.80 -26.51
CA TRP A 107 8.12 10.84 -27.60
C TRP A 107 9.39 11.15 -28.41
N ASP A 108 9.97 12.34 -28.21
CA ASP A 108 11.18 12.82 -28.87
C ASP A 108 12.45 12.55 -28.02
N ASP A 109 12.34 11.76 -26.96
CA ASP A 109 13.49 11.40 -26.13
C ASP A 109 14.63 10.78 -26.96
N GLY A 110 15.83 11.31 -26.72
CA GLY A 110 16.99 11.15 -27.58
C GLY A 110 17.63 9.77 -27.50
N ALA A 111 18.64 9.53 -28.35
CA ALA A 111 19.41 8.29 -28.33
C ALA A 111 20.16 8.02 -27.02
N ASN A 112 20.34 9.05 -26.17
CA ASN A 112 21.08 9.00 -24.91
C ASN A 112 20.19 8.81 -23.66
N TYR A 113 18.90 8.50 -23.82
CA TYR A 113 17.92 8.36 -22.72
C TYR A 113 18.43 7.54 -21.53
N ALA A 114 19.26 6.51 -21.77
CA ALA A 114 19.74 5.63 -20.72
C ALA A 114 20.75 6.30 -19.76
N THR A 115 21.32 7.45 -20.13
CA THR A 115 22.35 8.17 -19.36
C THR A 115 22.03 9.64 -19.10
N THR A 116 20.87 10.13 -19.53
CA THR A 116 20.44 11.53 -19.32
C THR A 116 18.94 11.60 -19.07
N ASP A 117 18.51 12.34 -18.06
CA ASP A 117 17.10 12.62 -17.82
C ASP A 117 16.57 13.71 -18.78
N LEU A 118 15.38 13.50 -19.34
CA LEU A 118 14.76 14.45 -20.26
C LEU A 118 13.98 15.55 -19.53
N THR A 119 14.28 16.80 -19.86
CA THR A 119 13.66 18.00 -19.24
C THR A 119 12.74 18.79 -20.17
N ALA A 120 12.61 18.35 -21.43
CA ALA A 120 11.72 18.95 -22.41
C ALA A 120 10.23 18.71 -22.08
N SER A 121 9.33 19.39 -22.80
CA SER A 121 7.90 19.33 -22.56
C SER A 121 7.32 17.92 -22.75
N ALA A 122 6.39 17.51 -21.89
CA ALA A 122 5.71 16.23 -22.05
C ALA A 122 4.61 16.25 -23.13
N ASP A 123 4.50 15.16 -23.86
CA ASP A 123 3.49 14.91 -24.89
C ASP A 123 2.29 14.14 -24.36
N HIS A 124 2.49 13.30 -23.35
CA HIS A 124 1.46 12.37 -22.89
C HIS A 124 1.59 12.06 -21.40
N VAL A 125 0.53 11.49 -20.81
CA VAL A 125 0.50 11.10 -19.39
C VAL A 125 -0.28 9.80 -19.21
N GLY A 126 0.18 8.96 -18.29
CA GLY A 126 -0.46 7.72 -17.85
C GLY A 126 -0.40 7.56 -16.33
N ILE A 127 -1.11 6.57 -15.82
CA ILE A 127 -1.13 6.21 -14.39
C ILE A 127 -0.56 4.82 -14.22
N VAL A 128 0.42 4.65 -13.33
CA VAL A 128 1.07 3.36 -13.06
C VAL A 128 0.10 2.44 -12.34
N THR A 129 -0.21 1.29 -12.93
CA THR A 129 -1.15 0.30 -12.36
C THR A 129 -0.45 -0.88 -11.71
N LYS A 130 0.77 -1.20 -12.14
CA LYS A 130 1.54 -2.33 -11.63
C LYS A 130 3.03 -2.13 -11.85
N VAL A 131 3.86 -2.56 -10.90
CA VAL A 131 5.32 -2.64 -11.05
C VAL A 131 5.77 -4.08 -10.81
N SER A 132 6.64 -4.59 -11.68
CA SER A 132 7.14 -5.97 -11.65
C SER A 132 8.59 -6.01 -12.12
N GLY A 133 9.52 -6.18 -11.17
CA GLY A 133 10.96 -6.13 -11.46
C GLY A 133 11.34 -4.79 -12.09
N ASN A 134 12.00 -4.82 -13.25
CA ASN A 134 12.42 -3.63 -13.99
C ASN A 134 11.39 -3.14 -15.03
N THR A 135 10.13 -3.55 -14.89
CA THR A 135 9.03 -3.14 -15.77
C THR A 135 7.85 -2.65 -14.98
N PHE A 136 7.04 -1.79 -15.59
CA PHE A 136 5.78 -1.34 -15.00
C PHE A 136 4.71 -1.22 -16.10
N THR A 137 3.46 -1.41 -15.69
CA THR A 137 2.27 -1.24 -16.53
C THR A 137 1.58 0.05 -16.15
N VAL A 138 1.06 0.73 -17.16
CA VAL A 138 0.38 2.02 -17.02
C VAL A 138 -0.96 1.94 -17.76
N ILE A 139 -1.94 2.70 -17.28
CA ILE A 139 -3.20 2.96 -17.98
C ILE A 139 -3.22 4.41 -18.44
N GLU A 140 -3.56 4.61 -19.71
CA GLU A 140 -3.49 5.89 -20.41
C GLU A 140 -4.86 6.20 -21.01
N GLY A 141 -5.29 7.47 -20.95
CA GLY A 141 -6.40 7.98 -21.74
C GLY A 141 -5.88 8.57 -23.05
N ASN A 142 -6.70 8.52 -24.10
CA ASN A 142 -6.34 8.98 -25.44
C ASN A 142 -5.12 8.25 -26.03
N MET A 143 -4.79 7.06 -25.53
CA MET A 143 -3.84 6.14 -26.15
C MET A 143 -4.50 5.56 -27.40
N SER A 144 -4.06 6.02 -28.58
CA SER A 144 -4.68 5.68 -29.86
C SER A 144 -6.20 5.92 -29.85
N ASN A 145 -6.62 7.08 -29.33
CA ASN A 145 -8.03 7.51 -29.19
C ASN A 145 -8.89 6.62 -28.26
N ALA A 146 -8.25 5.87 -27.35
CA ALA A 146 -8.91 5.01 -26.36
C ALA A 146 -8.23 5.05 -24.99
N VAL A 147 -8.88 4.49 -23.98
CA VAL A 147 -8.25 4.12 -22.70
C VAL A 147 -7.65 2.72 -22.86
N GLY A 148 -6.35 2.59 -22.61
CA GLY A 148 -5.63 1.33 -22.79
C GLY A 148 -4.40 1.21 -21.90
N HIS A 149 -3.76 0.03 -21.95
CA HIS A 149 -2.54 -0.26 -21.19
C HIS A 149 -1.30 -0.20 -22.06
N ARG A 150 -0.20 0.25 -21.45
CA ARG A 150 1.16 0.14 -21.99
C ARG A 150 2.08 -0.47 -20.93
N THR A 151 3.07 -1.23 -21.38
CA THR A 151 4.15 -1.70 -20.51
C THR A 151 5.44 -0.97 -20.86
N MET A 152 6.11 -0.47 -19.83
CA MET A 152 7.33 0.33 -19.91
C MET A 152 8.44 -0.36 -19.10
N LYS A 153 9.69 -0.05 -19.42
CA LYS A 153 10.86 -0.43 -18.61
C LYS A 153 11.25 0.74 -17.71
N VAL A 154 11.69 0.46 -16.49
CA VAL A 154 12.40 1.45 -15.67
C VAL A 154 13.69 1.85 -16.40
N ASN A 155 14.04 3.13 -16.37
CA ASN A 155 15.09 3.73 -17.20
C ASN A 155 14.88 3.49 -18.71
N GLY A 156 13.62 3.39 -19.12
CA GLY A 156 13.22 3.18 -20.50
C GLY A 156 13.10 4.50 -21.26
N LYS A 157 13.24 4.42 -22.58
CA LYS A 157 13.07 5.56 -23.48
C LYS A 157 11.68 6.19 -23.31
N TYR A 158 11.62 7.50 -23.47
CA TYR A 158 10.40 8.34 -23.44
C TYR A 158 9.89 8.69 -22.05
N ILE A 159 10.60 8.32 -20.99
CA ILE A 159 10.25 8.79 -19.65
C ILE A 159 10.65 10.27 -19.57
N ARG A 160 9.68 11.13 -19.28
CA ARG A 160 9.95 12.52 -18.88
C ARG A 160 10.11 12.57 -17.35
N GLY A 161 9.30 11.79 -16.64
CA GLY A 161 9.36 11.68 -15.19
C GLY A 161 7.99 11.36 -14.61
N PHE A 162 7.88 11.48 -13.29
CA PHE A 162 6.74 10.99 -12.54
C PHE A 162 6.18 12.05 -11.60
N GLY A 163 4.86 12.24 -11.64
CA GLY A 163 4.10 12.80 -10.53
C GLY A 163 3.94 11.73 -9.46
N THR A 164 4.35 12.03 -8.23
CA THR A 164 4.35 11.09 -7.10
C THR A 164 3.46 11.63 -5.98
N PRO A 165 2.12 11.49 -6.07
CA PRO A 165 1.20 12.04 -5.08
C PRO A 165 1.51 11.57 -3.66
N ASP A 166 1.29 12.45 -2.67
CA ASP A 166 1.53 12.14 -1.26
C ASP A 166 0.40 11.28 -0.66
N TYR A 167 0.27 10.06 -1.16
CA TYR A 167 -0.69 9.08 -0.64
C TYR A 167 -0.43 8.71 0.82
N ALA A 168 0.84 8.78 1.26
CA ALA A 168 1.21 8.53 2.64
C ALA A 168 0.63 9.62 3.55
N GLY A 169 0.89 10.89 3.26
CA GLY A 169 0.28 12.02 3.94
C GLY A 169 -1.24 11.98 3.87
N LYS A 170 -1.82 11.70 2.69
CA LYS A 170 -3.27 11.58 2.55
C LYS A 170 -3.90 10.46 3.36
N ALA A 171 -3.20 9.34 3.55
CA ALA A 171 -3.64 8.25 4.42
C ALA A 171 -3.73 8.71 5.87
N THR A 172 -2.82 9.58 6.31
CA THR A 172 -2.89 10.18 7.65
C THR A 172 -4.09 11.13 7.80
N GLU A 173 -4.44 11.91 6.76
CA GLU A 173 -5.57 12.85 6.79
C GLU A 173 -6.95 12.18 6.66
N THR A 174 -7.10 11.26 5.70
CA THR A 174 -8.37 10.52 5.47
C THR A 174 -8.64 9.43 6.51
N GLY A 175 -7.68 9.19 7.41
CA GLY A 175 -7.85 8.44 8.66
C GLY A 175 -8.57 9.22 9.78
N GLY A 176 -9.06 10.44 9.52
CA GLY A 176 -9.80 11.30 10.46
C GLY A 176 -11.17 10.79 10.93
N GLY A 177 -11.50 9.51 10.72
CA GLY A 177 -12.58 8.80 11.40
C GLY A 177 -11.98 7.78 12.37
N THR A 178 -11.83 8.19 13.64
CA THR A 178 -11.52 7.34 14.82
C THR A 178 -10.77 6.03 14.52
N SER A 179 -9.53 6.13 14.01
CA SER A 179 -8.57 5.03 14.06
C SER A 179 -7.33 5.50 14.79
N GLU A 180 -6.90 4.67 15.73
CA GLU A 180 -5.79 4.80 16.68
C GLU A 180 -4.39 4.99 16.06
N ALA A 181 -4.20 5.72 14.97
CA ALA A 181 -2.87 5.99 14.36
C ALA A 181 -2.05 7.07 15.10
N GLY A 182 -2.25 7.17 16.41
CA GLY A 182 -1.38 7.87 17.36
C GLY A 182 -1.29 7.13 18.70
N ARG A 183 -1.96 5.98 18.84
CA ARG A 183 -1.78 5.10 19.99
C ARG A 183 -0.86 3.96 19.59
N PRO A 184 0.14 3.65 20.40
CA PRO A 184 1.01 2.52 20.13
C PRO A 184 0.17 1.24 20.07
N THR A 185 0.49 0.37 19.14
CA THR A 185 -0.12 -0.96 18.96
C THR A 185 0.44 -1.99 19.93
N ILE A 186 1.65 -1.73 20.44
CA ILE A 186 2.35 -2.54 21.43
C ILE A 186 2.96 -1.69 22.55
N TYR A 187 3.26 -2.32 23.68
CA TYR A 187 3.95 -1.70 24.80
C TYR A 187 4.95 -2.64 25.44
N THR A 188 6.19 -2.18 25.62
CA THR A 188 7.21 -2.90 26.39
C THR A 188 7.13 -2.48 27.85
N VAL A 189 6.84 -3.45 28.72
CA VAL A 189 6.70 -3.28 30.17
C VAL A 189 7.99 -2.72 30.77
N LYS A 190 7.86 -1.65 31.57
CA LYS A 190 8.95 -0.97 32.28
C LYS A 190 8.89 -1.24 33.77
N ALA A 191 9.98 -0.94 34.47
CA ALA A 191 10.03 -1.07 35.92
C ALA A 191 8.93 -0.21 36.59
N GLY A 192 8.12 -0.84 37.45
CA GLY A 192 7.01 -0.19 38.15
C GLY A 192 5.65 -0.23 37.43
N ASP A 193 5.58 -0.83 36.24
CA ASP A 193 4.34 -1.05 35.51
C ASP A 193 3.50 -2.20 36.10
N ASN A 194 2.19 -2.11 35.91
CA ASN A 194 1.23 -3.20 36.08
C ASN A 194 0.13 -3.06 35.02
N LEU A 195 -0.66 -4.11 34.79
CA LEU A 195 -1.69 -4.09 33.75
C LEU A 195 -2.71 -2.96 33.94
N SER A 196 -3.07 -2.61 35.18
CA SER A 196 -4.02 -1.54 35.48
C SER A 196 -3.51 -0.16 35.03
N LYS A 197 -2.24 0.16 35.30
CA LYS A 197 -1.61 1.41 34.86
C LYS A 197 -1.50 1.49 33.33
N ILE A 198 -1.12 0.38 32.70
CA ILE A 198 -1.01 0.30 31.23
C ILE A 198 -2.39 0.46 30.59
N ALA A 199 -3.40 -0.27 31.09
CA ALA A 199 -4.77 -0.21 30.61
C ALA A 199 -5.34 1.22 30.69
N ALA A 200 -5.20 1.88 31.84
CA ALA A 200 -5.64 3.26 32.04
C ALA A 200 -4.94 4.24 31.09
N LYS A 201 -3.63 4.08 30.88
CA LYS A 201 -2.83 4.94 30.00
C LYS A 201 -3.24 4.84 28.54
N TYR A 202 -3.57 3.64 28.08
CA TYR A 202 -3.88 3.37 26.66
C TYR A 202 -5.38 3.28 26.37
N GLY A 203 -6.23 3.50 27.36
CA GLY A 203 -7.68 3.53 27.19
C GLY A 203 -8.29 2.16 26.88
N THR A 204 -7.78 1.11 27.53
CA THR A 204 -8.29 -0.27 27.45
C THR A 204 -8.56 -0.82 28.86
N THR A 205 -8.89 -2.10 29.00
CA THR A 205 -9.14 -2.75 30.30
C THR A 205 -8.06 -3.79 30.61
N VAL A 206 -7.89 -4.10 31.90
CA VAL A 206 -7.00 -5.19 32.34
C VAL A 206 -7.42 -6.52 31.71
N ASP A 207 -8.72 -6.75 31.59
CA ASP A 207 -9.28 -7.96 31.00
C ASP A 207 -8.98 -8.06 29.51
N ALA A 208 -9.19 -6.98 28.75
CA ALA A 208 -8.85 -6.92 27.33
C ALA A 208 -7.35 -7.13 27.11
N LEU A 209 -6.48 -6.46 27.88
CA LEU A 209 -5.03 -6.66 27.78
C LEU A 209 -4.61 -8.10 28.09
N ALA A 210 -5.22 -8.71 29.11
CA ALA A 210 -4.93 -10.07 29.50
C ALA A 210 -5.38 -11.07 28.44
N GLU A 211 -6.57 -10.87 27.86
CA GLU A 211 -7.12 -11.71 26.81
C GLU A 211 -6.26 -11.68 25.55
N ILE A 212 -6.01 -10.49 25.00
CA ILE A 212 -5.26 -10.37 23.72
C ILE A 212 -3.82 -10.85 23.86
N ASN A 213 -3.22 -10.80 25.05
CA ASN A 213 -1.86 -11.28 25.31
C ASN A 213 -1.78 -12.67 25.96
N ALA A 214 -2.90 -13.39 26.11
CA ALA A 214 -2.98 -14.69 26.79
C ALA A 214 -2.36 -14.71 28.22
N ILE A 215 -2.49 -13.61 28.97
CA ILE A 215 -1.98 -13.49 30.34
C ILE A 215 -2.94 -14.17 31.32
N GLN A 216 -2.51 -15.30 31.88
CA GLN A 216 -3.28 -16.06 32.86
C GLN A 216 -3.35 -15.36 34.22
N ASN A 217 -2.19 -14.89 34.72
CA ASN A 217 -2.11 -14.17 35.98
C ASN A 217 -2.00 -12.66 35.74
N LYS A 218 -3.12 -11.95 35.85
CA LYS A 218 -3.23 -10.49 35.65
C LYS A 218 -2.34 -9.66 36.58
N ASN A 219 -1.86 -10.27 37.68
CA ASN A 219 -0.98 -9.63 38.65
C ASN A 219 0.52 -9.85 38.35
N LEU A 220 0.86 -10.58 37.30
CA LEU A 220 2.25 -10.93 36.97
C LEU A 220 2.59 -10.55 35.52
N ILE A 221 3.30 -9.43 35.36
CA ILE A 221 4.00 -9.05 34.12
C ILE A 221 5.48 -8.82 34.42
N ARG A 222 6.35 -8.99 33.42
CA ARG A 222 7.81 -8.85 33.58
C ARG A 222 8.33 -7.64 32.84
N VAL A 223 9.32 -6.94 33.40
CA VAL A 223 10.04 -5.87 32.69
C VAL A 223 10.63 -6.43 31.41
N GLY A 224 10.47 -5.71 30.30
CA GLY A 224 10.87 -6.15 28.96
C GLY A 224 9.82 -7.00 28.23
N GLN A 225 8.74 -7.42 28.89
CA GLN A 225 7.64 -8.12 28.22
C GLN A 225 6.96 -7.17 27.22
N VAL A 226 6.81 -7.61 25.97
CA VAL A 226 6.09 -6.87 24.93
C VAL A 226 4.62 -7.29 24.95
N LEU A 227 3.72 -6.32 25.08
CA LEU A 227 2.28 -6.51 25.11
C LEU A 227 1.65 -5.92 23.86
N MET A 228 0.71 -6.61 23.24
CA MET A 228 -0.26 -6.01 22.32
C MET A 228 -1.21 -5.12 23.11
N LEU A 229 -1.60 -3.99 22.52
CA LEU A 229 -2.58 -3.06 23.09
C LEU A 229 -3.95 -3.16 22.41
N GLN A 230 -4.03 -3.81 21.24
CA GLN A 230 -5.24 -4.01 20.44
C GLN A 230 -5.28 -5.45 19.89
N ASP A 231 -6.48 -5.99 19.64
CA ASP A 231 -6.67 -7.31 19.02
C ASP A 231 -6.62 -7.24 17.48
N THR A 232 -5.52 -6.76 16.92
CA THR A 232 -5.37 -6.53 15.47
C THR A 232 -4.19 -7.32 14.88
N PRO A 233 -4.24 -7.68 13.59
CA PRO A 233 -3.08 -8.25 12.90
C PRO A 233 -1.87 -7.30 12.95
N ARG A 234 -2.11 -5.99 12.93
CA ARG A 234 -1.08 -4.98 13.11
C ARG A 234 -0.34 -5.10 14.45
N ALA A 235 -1.07 -5.13 15.57
CA ALA A 235 -0.45 -5.28 16.88
C ALA A 235 0.32 -6.61 17.02
N ALA A 236 -0.19 -7.69 16.40
CA ALA A 236 0.49 -8.97 16.36
C ALA A 236 1.80 -8.90 15.57
N ALA A 237 1.79 -8.31 14.38
CA ALA A 237 2.97 -8.16 13.55
C ALA A 237 4.03 -7.27 14.23
N ASP A 238 3.62 -6.13 14.79
CA ASP A 238 4.51 -5.23 15.53
C ASP A 238 5.13 -5.93 16.75
N LYS A 239 4.36 -6.73 17.49
CA LYS A 239 4.88 -7.52 18.62
C LYS A 239 5.91 -8.55 18.17
N LEU A 240 5.63 -9.28 17.09
CA LEU A 240 6.52 -10.31 16.56
C LEU A 240 7.81 -9.72 15.99
N GLU A 241 7.75 -8.52 15.40
CA GLU A 241 8.92 -7.77 14.95
C GLU A 241 9.75 -7.25 16.14
N ALA A 242 9.11 -6.71 17.18
CA ALA A 242 9.80 -6.27 18.40
C ALA A 242 10.50 -7.43 19.14
N LEU A 243 10.02 -8.66 18.95
CA LEU A 243 10.65 -9.89 19.44
C LEU A 243 11.70 -10.47 18.46
N SER A 244 11.92 -9.82 17.32
CA SER A 244 12.81 -10.24 16.23
C SER A 244 12.46 -11.60 15.61
N VAL A 245 11.18 -11.97 15.63
CA VAL A 245 10.68 -13.23 15.05
C VAL A 245 10.44 -13.08 13.55
N ILE A 246 9.83 -11.96 13.16
CA ILE A 246 9.51 -11.64 11.78
C ILE A 246 10.17 -10.33 11.37
N ASN A 247 10.26 -10.14 10.05
CA ASN A 247 10.63 -8.87 9.43
C ASN A 247 9.43 -8.34 8.65
N SER A 248 9.44 -7.04 8.32
CA SER A 248 8.40 -6.39 7.52
C SER A 248 6.99 -6.53 8.13
N PRO A 249 6.74 -5.98 9.34
CA PRO A 249 5.46 -6.12 10.04
C PRO A 249 4.29 -5.56 9.22
N ASP A 250 4.52 -4.47 8.45
CA ASP A 250 3.54 -3.89 7.54
C ASP A 250 3.04 -4.91 6.50
N TYR A 251 3.96 -5.67 5.90
CA TYR A 251 3.63 -6.66 4.88
C TYR A 251 2.69 -7.75 5.43
N TRP A 252 2.99 -8.27 6.62
CA TRP A 252 2.21 -9.32 7.25
C TRP A 252 0.87 -8.82 7.80
N ALA A 253 0.87 -7.63 8.41
CA ALA A 253 -0.36 -6.99 8.88
C ALA A 253 -1.32 -6.73 7.72
N GLU A 254 -0.84 -6.14 6.63
CA GLU A 254 -1.66 -5.87 5.45
C GLU A 254 -2.16 -7.15 4.77
N ALA A 255 -1.32 -8.19 4.67
CA ALA A 255 -1.73 -9.47 4.09
C ALA A 255 -2.84 -10.14 4.91
N ALA A 256 -2.75 -10.06 6.24
CA ALA A 256 -3.75 -10.57 7.17
C ALA A 256 -5.06 -9.77 7.12
N GLU A 257 -4.97 -8.44 7.18
CA GLU A 257 -6.14 -7.54 7.13
C GLU A 257 -6.88 -7.61 5.80
N ALA A 258 -6.16 -7.76 4.69
CA ALA A 258 -6.74 -7.92 3.37
C ALA A 258 -7.25 -9.35 3.09
N GLY A 259 -7.08 -10.30 4.03
CA GLY A 259 -7.50 -11.68 3.86
C GLY A 259 -6.82 -12.40 2.70
N LYS A 260 -5.60 -11.98 2.31
CA LYS A 260 -4.88 -12.53 1.16
C LYS A 260 -4.47 -14.00 1.36
N VAL A 261 -4.31 -14.40 2.62
CA VAL A 261 -4.07 -15.78 3.05
C VAL A 261 -5.13 -16.12 4.09
N GLN A 262 -5.86 -17.21 3.85
CA GLN A 262 -6.91 -17.64 4.78
C GLN A 262 -6.28 -17.96 6.15
N TYR A 263 -6.91 -17.48 7.23
CA TYR A 263 -6.48 -17.68 8.62
C TYR A 263 -5.17 -16.98 9.03
N LEU A 264 -4.57 -16.14 8.18
CA LEU A 264 -3.32 -15.46 8.51
C LEU A 264 -3.47 -14.48 9.68
N ASP A 265 -4.62 -13.81 9.78
CA ASP A 265 -4.97 -12.98 10.93
C ASP A 265 -4.98 -13.79 12.24
N ILE A 266 -5.62 -14.95 12.25
CA ILE A 266 -5.68 -15.83 13.41
C ILE A 266 -4.30 -16.37 13.75
N LEU A 267 -3.55 -16.85 12.75
CA LEU A 267 -2.17 -17.32 12.92
C LEU A 267 -1.31 -16.24 13.59
N MET A 268 -1.35 -15.01 13.09
CA MET A 268 -0.51 -13.93 13.62
C MET A 268 -0.86 -13.59 15.06
N LYS A 269 -2.14 -13.42 15.36
CA LYS A 269 -2.59 -13.09 16.72
C LYS A 269 -2.29 -14.21 17.71
N LYS A 270 -2.50 -15.48 17.31
CA LYS A 270 -2.17 -16.65 18.15
C LYS A 270 -0.67 -16.82 18.35
N ALA A 271 0.13 -16.63 17.31
CA ALA A 271 1.58 -16.68 17.43
C ALA A 271 2.10 -15.58 18.37
N ALA A 272 1.59 -14.35 18.24
CA ALA A 272 1.94 -13.23 19.10
C ALA A 272 1.48 -13.42 20.57
N GLN A 273 0.43 -14.23 20.82
CA GLN A 273 0.04 -14.64 22.18
C GLN A 273 1.04 -15.61 22.80
N THR A 274 1.58 -16.54 22.00
CA THR A 274 2.43 -17.65 22.48
C THR A 274 3.91 -17.28 22.57
N ILE A 275 4.43 -16.53 21.59
CA ILE A 275 5.87 -16.28 21.44
C ILE A 275 6.32 -15.15 22.39
N THR A 276 7.40 -15.40 23.14
CA THR A 276 7.98 -14.43 24.08
C THR A 276 9.39 -13.96 23.69
N LYS A 277 10.02 -14.58 22.69
CA LYS A 277 11.37 -14.26 22.19
C LYS A 277 11.57 -14.87 20.81
N ALA A 278 12.56 -14.39 20.05
CA ALA A 278 13.01 -15.08 18.84
C ALA A 278 13.52 -16.49 19.15
N GLY A 279 13.31 -17.40 18.20
CA GLY A 279 13.90 -18.74 18.16
C GLY A 279 14.62 -18.97 16.83
N VAL A 280 15.41 -20.04 16.76
CA VAL A 280 16.03 -20.46 15.50
C VAL A 280 14.92 -20.97 14.59
N ARG A 281 14.85 -20.46 13.36
CA ARG A 281 13.87 -20.91 12.35
C ARG A 281 13.96 -22.41 12.17
N THR A 282 12.83 -23.08 11.95
CA THR A 282 12.86 -24.48 11.54
C THR A 282 13.41 -24.61 10.13
N ASP A 283 13.97 -25.77 9.80
CA ASP A 283 14.60 -25.98 8.49
C ASP A 283 13.56 -26.09 7.38
N THR A 284 12.35 -26.53 7.72
CA THR A 284 11.25 -26.74 6.77
C THR A 284 9.93 -26.14 7.26
N PRO A 285 9.03 -25.73 6.35
CA PRO A 285 7.70 -25.26 6.75
C PRO A 285 6.87 -26.39 7.41
N GLN A 286 7.14 -27.65 7.10
CA GLN A 286 6.51 -28.81 7.73
C GLN A 286 6.82 -28.88 9.23
N GLU A 287 8.10 -28.74 9.58
CA GLU A 287 8.52 -28.64 10.98
C GLU A 287 7.92 -27.42 11.66
N GLY A 288 7.85 -26.29 10.94
CA GLY A 288 7.26 -25.07 11.45
C GLY A 288 5.79 -25.24 11.79
N VAL A 289 5.00 -25.81 10.86
CA VAL A 289 3.59 -26.16 11.06
C VAL A 289 3.41 -27.15 12.22
N ALA A 290 4.24 -28.19 12.30
CA ALA A 290 4.16 -29.17 13.39
C ALA A 290 4.41 -28.52 14.76
N ALA A 291 5.40 -27.62 14.86
CA ALA A 291 5.66 -26.87 16.08
C ALA A 291 4.51 -25.92 16.45
N LEU A 292 3.90 -25.24 15.47
CA LEU A 292 2.75 -24.38 15.69
C LEU A 292 1.51 -25.15 16.16
N VAL A 293 1.29 -26.37 15.66
CA VAL A 293 0.23 -27.27 16.16
C VAL A 293 0.51 -27.69 17.60
N ALA A 294 1.74 -28.14 17.88
CA ALA A 294 2.12 -28.57 19.22
C ALA A 294 1.98 -27.44 20.26
N ALA A 295 2.23 -26.20 19.84
CA ALA A 295 2.06 -25.00 20.66
C ALA A 295 0.60 -24.47 20.71
N GLY A 296 -0.35 -25.13 20.04
CA GLY A 296 -1.76 -24.73 20.00
C GLY A 296 -2.04 -23.42 19.24
N VAL A 297 -1.10 -22.98 18.39
CA VAL A 297 -1.23 -21.75 17.59
C VAL A 297 -2.16 -21.97 16.40
N ILE A 298 -2.12 -23.16 15.80
CA ILE A 298 -2.98 -23.57 14.68
C ILE A 298 -3.60 -24.94 14.94
N ASN A 299 -4.77 -25.19 14.37
CA ASN A 299 -5.48 -26.47 14.44
C ASN A 299 -5.85 -27.06 13.06
N THR A 300 -5.36 -26.44 11.98
CA THR A 300 -5.60 -26.84 10.58
C THR A 300 -4.28 -27.07 9.84
N PRO A 301 -3.41 -27.99 10.28
CA PRO A 301 -2.11 -28.21 9.66
C PRO A 301 -2.19 -28.53 8.16
N GLU A 302 -3.22 -29.25 7.73
CA GLU A 302 -3.43 -29.63 6.33
C GLU A 302 -3.56 -28.41 5.42
N TYR A 303 -4.24 -27.36 5.89
CA TYR A 303 -4.36 -26.10 5.14
C TYR A 303 -2.98 -25.47 4.92
N TRP A 304 -2.19 -25.32 5.98
CA TRP A 304 -0.88 -24.67 5.89
C TRP A 304 0.09 -25.49 5.05
N LEU A 305 0.07 -26.81 5.20
CA LEU A 305 0.90 -27.73 4.41
C LEU A 305 0.53 -27.72 2.92
N ALA A 306 -0.74 -27.51 2.57
CA ALA A 306 -1.16 -27.41 1.18
C ALA A 306 -0.88 -26.03 0.55
N ASN A 307 -0.76 -24.98 1.36
CA ASN A 307 -0.77 -23.59 0.88
C ASN A 307 0.51 -22.79 1.16
N TYR A 308 1.51 -23.31 1.88
CA TYR A 308 2.70 -22.52 2.23
C TYR A 308 3.47 -21.96 1.03
N GLY A 309 3.34 -22.57 -0.15
CA GLY A 309 3.96 -22.11 -1.41
C GLY A 309 3.10 -21.18 -2.26
N THR A 310 1.85 -20.87 -1.86
CA THR A 310 0.91 -20.11 -2.69
C THR A 310 0.94 -18.60 -2.43
N PHE A 311 1.64 -18.16 -1.38
CA PHE A 311 1.81 -16.76 -1.04
C PHE A 311 3.29 -16.44 -0.76
N PRO A 312 3.82 -15.29 -1.24
CA PRO A 312 5.25 -15.00 -1.12
C PRO A 312 5.72 -15.01 0.34
N SER A 313 6.80 -15.78 0.59
CA SER A 313 7.46 -15.94 1.90
C SER A 313 6.59 -16.58 3.00
N LEU A 314 5.43 -17.16 2.68
CA LEU A 314 4.59 -17.81 3.69
C LEU A 314 5.27 -19.03 4.31
N ASP A 315 6.05 -19.77 3.52
CA ASP A 315 6.96 -20.82 3.99
C ASP A 315 7.94 -20.32 5.06
N LEU A 316 8.61 -19.20 4.79
CA LEU A 316 9.57 -18.58 5.71
C LEU A 316 8.90 -18.04 6.97
N LEU A 317 7.67 -17.53 6.86
CA LEU A 317 6.87 -17.12 8.01
C LEU A 317 6.59 -18.33 8.91
N LEU A 318 6.07 -19.42 8.34
CA LEU A 318 5.75 -20.63 9.11
C LEU A 318 6.98 -21.23 9.79
N GLN A 319 8.13 -21.21 9.12
CA GLN A 319 9.42 -21.62 9.71
C GLN A 319 9.85 -20.71 10.87
N ALA A 320 9.71 -19.39 10.71
CA ALA A 320 10.10 -18.42 11.73
C ALA A 320 9.21 -18.51 12.98
N LEU A 321 7.89 -18.57 12.79
CA LEU A 321 6.95 -18.72 13.89
C LEU A 321 7.13 -20.08 14.57
N GLY A 322 7.23 -21.16 13.79
CA GLY A 322 7.44 -22.50 14.32
C GLY A 322 8.75 -22.68 15.08
N GLY A 323 9.80 -21.95 14.70
CA GLY A 323 11.06 -21.89 15.43
C GLY A 323 10.97 -21.15 16.76
N ALA A 324 10.14 -20.11 16.82
CA ALA A 324 10.00 -19.22 17.97
C ALA A 324 8.97 -19.66 19.03
N VAL A 325 8.08 -20.61 18.70
CA VAL A 325 7.15 -21.21 19.67
C VAL A 325 7.78 -22.32 20.54
N LYS A 326 9.03 -22.72 20.25
CA LYS A 326 9.79 -23.71 21.02
C LYS A 326 10.49 -23.07 22.22
#